data_AF-A0A0R0AE76-F1
#
_entry.id   AF-A0A0R0AE76-F1
#
_cell.length_a   1.000
_cell.length_b   1.000
_cell.length_c   1.000
_cell.angle_alpha   90.00
_cell.angle_beta   90.00
_cell.angle_gamma   90.00
#
_symmetry.space_group_name_H-M   'P 1'
#
loop_
_entity.id
_entity.type
_entity.pdbx_description
1 polymer ?
#
loop_
_entity_poly.entity_id
_entity_poly.type
_entity_poly.pdbx_seq_one_letter_code
_entity_poly.pdbx_strand_id
1 'polypeptide(L)' 'MAELSVTTAHLRSIPGFGRKPGFCAAGARAFFKSHGLDYQAFAREGIPASKLEATGDGLALALVAWARECEAADGR' A
#
# COMPACT_ATOMS: atom_id res chain seq x y z
N MET A 1 -9.04 -2.10 -17.94
CA MET A 1 -7.86 -1.50 -17.28
C MET A 1 -7.64 -2.30 -16.00
N ALA A 2 -6.55 -3.04 -15.87
CA ALA A 2 -6.29 -3.82 -14.66
C ALA A 2 -6.09 -2.84 -13.49
N GLU A 3 -6.99 -2.87 -12.52
CA GLU A 3 -6.88 -2.03 -11.34
C GLU A 3 -5.79 -2.61 -10.45
N LEU A 4 -4.73 -1.84 -10.19
CA LEU A 4 -3.56 -2.27 -9.44
C LEU A 4 -3.95 -2.63 -8.00
N SER A 5 -3.85 -3.91 -7.64
CA SER A 5 -4.08 -4.38 -6.27
C SER A 5 -2.84 -4.20 -5.41
N VAL A 6 -2.88 -3.26 -4.48
CA VAL A 6 -1.83 -3.07 -3.48
C VAL A 6 -2.01 -4.09 -2.36
N THR A 7 -0.95 -4.84 -2.02
CA THR A 7 -0.99 -5.86 -0.97
C THR A 7 0.08 -5.61 0.10
N THR A 8 0.07 -6.43 1.15
CA THR A 8 1.11 -6.38 2.20
C THR A 8 2.52 -6.71 1.69
N ALA A 9 2.64 -7.34 0.52
CA ALA A 9 3.94 -7.56 -0.12
C ALA A 9 4.59 -6.24 -0.55
N HIS A 10 3.82 -5.36 -1.21
CA HIS A 10 4.27 -4.01 -1.59
C HIS A 10 4.64 -3.17 -0.36
N LEU A 11 3.84 -3.28 0.71
CA LEU A 11 4.06 -2.55 1.95
C LEU A 11 5.35 -2.97 2.68
N ARG A 12 5.77 -4.23 2.56
CA ARG A 12 7.04 -4.72 3.11
C ARG A 12 8.23 -4.44 2.18
N SER A 13 7.99 -4.32 0.87
CA SER A 13 9.02 -4.14 -0.15
C SER A 13 9.41 -2.66 -0.35
N ILE A 14 8.53 -1.71 0.01
CA ILE A 14 8.80 -0.28 -0.21
C ILE A 14 10.05 0.19 0.55
N PRO A 15 11.11 0.65 -0.15
CA PRO A 15 12.26 1.25 0.49
C PRO A 15 11.80 2.54 1.21
N GLY A 16 12.05 2.59 2.52
CA GLY A 16 11.26 3.39 3.46
C GLY A 16 11.21 4.91 3.20
N PHE A 17 10.03 5.48 3.46
CA PHE A 17 9.70 6.91 3.42
C PHE A 17 10.31 7.73 4.61
N GLY A 18 11.31 7.19 5.32
CA GLY A 18 11.93 7.80 6.49
C GLY A 18 13.24 7.11 6.92
N ARG A 19 13.86 7.58 8.02
CA ARG A 19 15.17 7.08 8.53
C ARG A 19 15.22 5.57 8.87
N LYS A 20 14.09 4.86 8.86
CA LYS A 20 14.00 3.41 8.99
C LYS A 20 13.34 2.83 7.72
N PRO A 21 13.96 1.83 7.07
CA PRO A 21 13.35 1.16 5.93
C PRO A 21 12.08 0.39 6.37
N GLY A 22 11.03 0.50 5.56
CA GLY A 22 9.78 -0.26 5.73
C GLY A 22 8.74 0.42 6.61
N PHE A 23 7.48 0.41 6.15
CA PHE A 23 6.36 0.71 7.01
C PHE A 23 6.10 -0.51 7.91
N CYS A 24 6.33 -0.39 9.21
CA CYS A 24 5.99 -1.46 10.14
C CYS A 24 4.49 -1.77 10.01
N ALA A 25 4.10 -3.04 10.02
CA ALA A 25 2.68 -3.45 9.96
C ALA A 25 1.80 -2.72 10.99
N ALA A 26 2.39 -2.29 12.12
CA ALA A 26 1.73 -1.44 13.11
C ALA A 26 1.35 -0.05 12.59
N GLY A 27 2.22 0.62 11.83
CA GLY A 27 1.95 1.93 11.20
C GLY A 27 0.86 1.82 10.15
N ALA A 28 0.88 0.74 9.35
CA ALA A 28 -0.18 0.42 8.40
C ALA A 28 -1.51 0.23 9.11
N ARG A 29 -1.51 -0.58 10.16
CA ARG A 29 -2.73 -0.84 10.92
C ARG A 29 -3.30 0.41 11.59
N ALA A 30 -2.44 1.30 12.10
CA ALA A 30 -2.86 2.57 12.68
C ALA A 30 -3.47 3.51 11.63
N PHE A 31 -2.83 3.63 10.46
CA PHE A 31 -3.33 4.41 9.34
C PHE A 31 -4.71 3.89 8.87
N PHE A 32 -4.78 2.60 8.52
CA PHE A 32 -6.03 1.98 8.07
C PHE A 32 -7.15 2.15 9.10
N LYS A 33 -6.85 1.97 10.40
CA LYS A 33 -7.82 2.19 11.48
C LYS A 33 -8.29 3.65 11.58
N SER A 34 -7.39 4.62 11.42
CA SER A 34 -7.76 6.05 11.43
C SER A 34 -8.59 6.47 10.22
N HIS A 35 -8.38 5.83 9.07
CA HIS A 35 -9.14 6.11 7.84
C HIS A 35 -10.40 5.24 7.68
N GLY A 36 -10.70 4.37 8.64
CA GLY A 36 -11.84 3.44 8.56
C GLY A 36 -11.68 2.37 7.46
N LEU A 37 -10.45 2.11 7.03
CA LEU A 37 -10.11 1.11 6.03
C LEU A 37 -9.81 -0.24 6.71
N ASP A 38 -10.21 -1.32 6.06
CA ASP A 38 -10.11 -2.66 6.62
C ASP A 38 -8.74 -3.29 6.32
N TYR A 39 -7.84 -3.23 7.30
CA TYR A 39 -6.50 -3.83 7.18
C TYR A 39 -6.55 -5.36 6.97
N GLN A 40 -7.57 -6.02 7.51
CA GLN A 40 -7.76 -7.47 7.30
C GLN A 40 -8.10 -7.79 5.85
N ALA A 41 -9.01 -7.02 5.23
CA ALA A 41 -9.33 -7.17 3.80
C ALA A 41 -8.09 -6.89 2.94
N PHE A 42 -7.34 -5.82 3.25
CA PHE A 42 -6.08 -5.50 2.60
C PHE A 42 -5.03 -6.61 2.70
N ALA A 43 -4.90 -7.25 3.87
CA ALA A 43 -3.92 -8.32 4.06
C ALA A 43 -4.29 -9.62 3.34
N ARG A 44 -5.57 -9.83 3.03
CA ARG A 44 -6.10 -11.08 2.47
C ARG A 44 -6.31 -11.02 0.95
N GLU A 45 -6.85 -9.90 0.46
CA GLU A 45 -7.19 -9.69 -0.95
C GLU A 45 -6.40 -8.53 -1.59
N GLY A 46 -5.79 -7.66 -0.78
CA GLY A 46 -5.26 -6.38 -1.27
C GLY A 46 -6.34 -5.30 -1.32
N ILE A 47 -5.93 -4.08 -1.68
CA ILE A 47 -6.83 -2.96 -1.91
C ILE A 47 -6.47 -2.29 -3.23
N PRO A 48 -7.44 -1.85 -4.05
CA PRO A 48 -7.14 -1.15 -5.28
C PRO A 48 -6.41 0.17 -5.01
N ALA A 49 -5.46 0.51 -5.88
CA ALA A 49 -4.74 1.78 -5.83
C ALA A 49 -5.67 2.98 -5.72
N SER A 50 -6.78 2.99 -6.46
CA SER A 50 -7.80 4.04 -6.42
C SER A 50 -8.34 4.33 -5.01
N LYS A 51 -8.47 3.31 -4.14
CA LYS A 51 -8.89 3.48 -2.74
C LYS A 51 -7.80 4.15 -1.91
N LEU A 52 -6.53 3.84 -2.17
CA LEU A 52 -5.39 4.47 -1.51
C LEU A 52 -5.22 5.92 -1.99
N GLU A 53 -5.41 6.18 -3.28
CA GLU A 53 -5.40 7.55 -3.83
C GLU A 53 -6.56 8.38 -3.25
N ALA A 54 -7.73 7.76 -3.04
CA ALA A 54 -8.90 8.41 -2.42
C ALA A 54 -8.67 8.82 -0.95
N THR A 55 -7.74 8.17 -0.23
CA THR A 55 -7.34 8.63 1.12
C THR A 55 -6.60 9.97 1.08
N GLY A 56 -5.96 10.35 -0.04
CA GLY A 56 -5.28 11.64 -0.21
C GLY A 56 -3.97 11.80 0.54
N ASP A 57 -3.50 10.76 1.22
CA ASP A 57 -2.26 10.77 1.96
C ASP A 57 -1.03 10.62 1.07
N GLY A 58 0.00 11.41 1.33
CA GLY A 58 1.29 11.30 0.63
C GLY A 58 1.92 9.91 0.75
N LEU A 59 1.62 9.19 1.84
CA LEU A 59 2.07 7.82 2.07
C LEU A 59 1.30 6.82 1.19
N ALA A 60 0.00 7.03 1.00
CA ALA A 60 -0.82 6.18 0.15
C ALA A 60 -0.44 6.36 -1.33
N LEU A 61 -0.20 7.60 -1.76
CA LEU A 61 0.29 7.90 -3.12
C LEU A 61 1.66 7.25 -3.39
N ALA A 62 2.58 7.34 -2.45
CA ALA A 62 3.88 6.69 -2.56
C ALA A 62 3.79 5.17 -2.64
N LEU A 63 2.90 4.56 -1.84
CA LEU A 63 2.67 3.13 -1.86
C LEU A 63 2.05 2.68 -3.20
N VAL A 64 1.14 3.46 -3.77
CA VAL A 64 0.56 3.20 -5.10
C VAL A 64 1.63 3.30 -6.18
N ALA A 65 2.49 4.31 -6.14
CA ALA A 65 3.62 4.43 -7.07
C ALA A 65 4.56 3.23 -6.98
N TRP A 66 4.92 2.80 -5.76
CA TRP A 66 5.76 1.62 -5.56
C TRP A 66 5.09 0.32 -6.01
N ALA A 67 3.80 0.15 -5.71
CA ALA A 67 3.05 -1.01 -6.17
C ALA A 67 2.98 -1.06 -7.71
N ARG A 68 2.88 0.09 -8.39
CA ARG A 68 2.96 0.15 -9.87
C ARG A 68 4.32 -0.32 -10.38
N GLU A 69 5.40 0.10 -9.74
CA GLU A 69 6.76 -0.35 -10.08
C GLU A 69 6.95 -1.85 -9.84
N CYS A 70 6.43 -2.35 -8.71
CA CYS A 70 6.53 -3.76 -8.36
C CYS A 70 5.72 -4.65 -9.32
N GLU A 71 4.48 -4.28 -9.65
CA GLU A 71 3.65 -5.02 -10.60
C GLU A 71 4.19 -4.91 -12.04
N ALA A 72 4.74 -3.75 -12.42
CA ALA A 72 5.44 -3.60 -13.70
C ALA A 72 6.72 -4.45 -13.77
N ALA A 73 7.40 -4.66 -12.64
CA ALA A 73 8.56 -5.55 -12.52
C ALA A 73 8.17 -7.03 -12.42
N ASP A 74 7.02 -7.36 -11.79
CA ASP A 74 6.55 -8.73 -11.58
C ASP A 74 5.85 -9.31 -12.82
N GLY A 75 5.36 -8.46 -13.73
CA GLY A 75 5.11 -8.75 -15.15
C GLY A 75 4.79 -10.20 -15.50
N ARG A 76 3.73 -10.76 -14.89
CA ARG A 76 3.16 -12.08 -15.23
C ARG A 76 1.89 -11.93 -16.05
#